data_AF-A0A2E5EJT7-F1
#
_entry.id   AF-A0A2E5EJT7-F1
#
_cell.length_a   1.000
_cell.length_b   1.000
_cell.length_c   1.000
_cell.angle_alpha   90.00
_cell.angle_beta   90.00
_cell.angle_gamma   90.00
#
_symmetry.space_group_name_H-M   'P 1'
#
loop_
_entity.id
_entity.type
_entity.pdbx_description
1 polymer ?
#
loop_
_entity_poly.entity_id
_entity_poly.type
_entity_poly.pdbx_seq_one_letter_code
_entity_poly.pdbx_strand_id
1 'polypeptide(L)'
;MAFLLLALLLSSLQADEIAVGNDAIRTAIKKSIPLLESGMRVSMKERARCFTCHNQAYPVIALTAARDHGFKVDEEEIRKQVKFTADLLAKNRERYLKGRGQGGQVETAGWAMQTLEAGDWKRDETTDAVAHYLLVWQKRLEHWEAPSSSRPPTTKSHFTSTHGAMRGLLRYGKPDQKKAINKRFKQVREWLFETPGADTQDRVFRLQILALLNETNEVTRTAKVLLKTQREDGGWAQTEEMESDSYATATALAALNQAGGLTKDDSAFRRGIQFLLNAQLPDGSWHVKTRAKPFQTYYESGYPHGKDQFISISAGAWATVALCLALPESK
;
A
#
# COMPACT_ATOMS: atom_id res chain seq x y z
N MET A 1 -13.08 69.53 18.63
CA MET A 1 -13.19 68.67 17.43
C MET A 1 -12.42 67.39 17.72
N ALA A 2 -13.12 66.34 18.15
CA ALA A 2 -12.52 65.03 18.44
C ALA A 2 -12.82 64.09 17.27
N PHE A 3 -11.77 63.53 16.68
CA PHE A 3 -11.83 62.57 15.58
C PHE A 3 -12.31 61.20 16.10
N LEU A 4 -13.40 60.67 15.52
CA LEU A 4 -13.80 59.27 15.65
C LEU A 4 -13.02 58.43 14.63
N LEU A 5 -12.22 57.48 15.12
CA LEU A 5 -11.61 56.41 14.33
C LEU A 5 -12.56 55.21 14.31
N LEU A 6 -13.12 54.91 13.13
CA LEU A 6 -13.95 53.75 12.87
C LEU A 6 -13.03 52.55 12.59
N ALA A 7 -12.91 51.63 13.54
CA ALA A 7 -12.17 50.37 13.34
C ALA A 7 -13.08 49.34 12.64
N LEU A 8 -12.76 49.02 11.39
CA LEU A 8 -13.33 47.91 10.64
C LEU A 8 -12.80 46.58 11.20
N LEU A 9 -13.66 45.83 11.90
CA LEU A 9 -13.41 44.45 12.29
C LEU A 9 -13.54 43.53 11.06
N LEU A 10 -12.40 43.25 10.42
CA LEU A 10 -12.28 42.13 9.48
C LEU A 10 -12.41 40.83 10.27
N SER A 11 -13.60 40.24 10.22
CA SER A 11 -13.83 38.88 10.73
C SER A 11 -13.12 37.91 9.79
N SER A 12 -11.95 37.41 10.18
CA SER A 12 -11.32 36.27 9.52
C SER A 12 -12.24 35.06 9.70
N LEU A 13 -12.86 34.60 8.61
CA LEU A 13 -13.40 33.24 8.52
C LEU A 13 -12.23 32.28 8.67
N GLN A 14 -11.95 31.85 9.91
CA GLN A 14 -11.27 30.58 10.10
C GLN A 14 -12.22 29.53 9.54
N ALA A 15 -11.85 28.92 8.41
CA ALA A 15 -12.51 27.72 7.94
C ALA A 15 -12.50 26.74 9.12
N ASP A 16 -13.69 26.34 9.57
CA ASP A 16 -13.85 25.31 10.60
C ASP A 16 -12.95 24.13 10.23
N GLU A 17 -11.89 23.92 11.02
CA GLU A 17 -11.02 22.78 10.87
C GLU A 17 -11.90 21.55 11.11
N ILE A 18 -12.22 20.80 10.05
CA ILE A 18 -13.04 19.59 10.16
C ILE A 18 -12.25 18.60 11.02
N ALA A 19 -12.54 18.58 12.31
CA ALA A 19 -12.04 17.58 13.22
C ALA A 19 -12.77 16.27 12.88
N VAL A 20 -12.11 15.40 12.10
CA VAL A 20 -12.62 14.07 11.82
C VAL A 20 -12.74 13.31 13.15
N GLY A 21 -13.97 13.02 13.57
CA GLY A 21 -14.22 12.29 14.80
C GLY A 21 -13.71 10.86 14.74
N ASN A 22 -13.00 10.41 15.78
CA ASN A 22 -12.53 9.03 15.93
C ASN A 22 -13.65 7.99 15.75
N ASP A 23 -14.89 8.32 16.14
CA ASP A 23 -16.05 7.43 15.99
C ASP A 23 -16.42 7.17 14.53
N ALA A 24 -16.31 8.19 13.66
CA ALA A 24 -16.53 8.02 12.22
C ALA A 24 -15.46 7.12 11.60
N ILE A 25 -14.19 7.33 11.96
CA ILE A 25 -13.05 6.50 11.53
C ILE A 25 -13.25 5.05 11.98
N ARG A 26 -13.56 4.82 13.26
CA ARG A 26 -13.80 3.48 13.81
C ARG A 26 -15.00 2.81 13.15
N THR A 27 -16.06 3.55 12.85
CA THR A 27 -17.23 3.03 12.15
C THR A 27 -16.88 2.61 10.73
N ALA A 28 -16.13 3.44 10.00
CA ALA A 28 -15.69 3.14 8.64
C ALA A 28 -14.83 1.87 8.58
N ILE A 29 -13.86 1.71 9.49
CA ILE A 29 -13.02 0.50 9.60
C ILE A 29 -13.90 -0.73 9.89
N LYS A 30 -14.81 -0.65 10.87
CA LYS A 30 -15.71 -1.76 11.23
C LYS A 30 -16.55 -2.26 10.05
N LYS A 31 -17.00 -1.36 9.18
CA LYS A 31 -17.76 -1.74 7.98
C LYS A 31 -16.87 -2.37 6.89
N SER A 32 -15.60 -1.99 6.80
CA SER A 32 -14.69 -2.52 5.79
C SER A 32 -14.20 -3.94 6.08
N ILE A 33 -13.90 -4.24 7.35
CA ILE A 33 -13.38 -5.55 7.80
C ILE A 33 -14.11 -6.76 7.20
N PRO A 34 -15.45 -6.89 7.33
CA PRO A 34 -16.16 -8.08 6.82
C PRO A 34 -16.09 -8.21 5.29
N LEU A 35 -15.97 -7.09 4.56
CA LEU A 35 -15.81 -7.11 3.10
C LEU A 35 -14.42 -7.60 2.70
N LEU A 36 -13.38 -7.19 3.42
CA LEU A 36 -12.00 -7.65 3.21
C LEU A 36 -11.89 -9.15 3.51
N GLU A 37 -12.46 -9.61 4.63
CA GLU A 37 -12.51 -11.03 4.99
C GLU A 37 -13.24 -11.88 3.93
N SER A 38 -14.41 -11.42 3.46
CA SER A 38 -15.15 -12.05 2.36
C SER A 38 -14.29 -12.13 1.09
N GLY A 39 -13.68 -11.01 0.72
CA GLY A 39 -12.80 -10.86 -0.43
C GLY A 39 -11.64 -11.85 -0.45
N MET A 40 -11.00 -12.07 0.70
CA MET A 40 -9.92 -13.05 0.84
C MET A 40 -10.42 -14.49 0.72
N ARG A 41 -11.49 -14.80 1.46
CA ARG A 41 -12.01 -16.17 1.59
C ARG A 41 -12.53 -16.71 0.27
N VAL A 42 -13.33 -15.93 -0.45
CA VAL A 42 -13.92 -16.35 -1.72
C VAL A 42 -12.85 -16.37 -2.81
N SER A 43 -11.97 -15.37 -2.88
CA SER A 43 -10.86 -15.40 -3.84
C SER A 43 -9.95 -16.62 -3.67
N MET A 44 -9.60 -16.98 -2.43
CA MET A 44 -8.78 -18.17 -2.17
C MET A 44 -9.48 -19.46 -2.64
N LYS A 45 -10.82 -19.56 -2.54
CA LYS A 45 -11.58 -20.68 -3.10
C LYS A 45 -11.55 -20.71 -4.63
N GLU A 46 -11.88 -19.59 -5.27
CA GLU A 46 -11.95 -19.48 -6.73
C GLU A 46 -10.57 -19.58 -7.41
N ARG A 47 -9.51 -19.18 -6.69
CA ARG A 47 -8.12 -19.13 -7.16
C ARG A 47 -7.17 -19.93 -6.26
N ALA A 48 -7.58 -21.13 -5.84
CA ALA A 48 -6.82 -22.00 -4.92
C ALA A 48 -5.38 -22.39 -5.36
N ARG A 49 -4.94 -22.02 -6.57
CA ARG A 49 -3.59 -22.27 -7.08
C ARG A 49 -2.80 -20.98 -7.37
N CYS A 50 -3.33 -19.82 -7.02
CA CYS A 50 -2.71 -18.52 -7.33
C CYS A 50 -2.75 -17.60 -6.12
N PHE A 51 -1.64 -16.91 -5.89
CA PHE A 51 -1.58 -15.78 -4.98
C PHE A 51 -1.99 -14.51 -5.73
N THR A 52 -2.69 -13.60 -5.05
CA THR A 52 -2.99 -12.27 -5.59
C THR A 52 -2.64 -11.18 -4.57
N CYS A 53 -2.05 -10.08 -5.05
CA CYS A 53 -1.78 -8.93 -4.20
C CYS A 53 -3.07 -8.28 -3.66
N HIS A 54 -4.14 -8.26 -4.46
CA HIS A 54 -5.35 -7.50 -4.18
C HIS A 54 -6.34 -8.23 -3.26
N ASN A 55 -6.49 -9.55 -3.39
CA ASN A 55 -7.36 -10.35 -2.52
C ASN A 55 -6.61 -11.15 -1.44
N GLN A 56 -5.27 -11.11 -1.36
CA GLN A 56 -4.53 -11.70 -0.23
C GLN A 56 -3.64 -10.68 0.46
N ALA A 57 -2.67 -10.07 -0.24
CA ALA A 57 -1.67 -9.24 0.42
C ALA A 57 -2.26 -7.99 1.11
N TYR A 58 -2.96 -7.14 0.36
CA TYR A 58 -3.48 -5.88 0.93
C TYR A 58 -4.50 -6.13 2.03
N PRO A 59 -5.48 -7.04 1.88
CA PRO A 59 -6.41 -7.36 2.97
C PRO A 59 -5.73 -7.90 4.23
N VAL A 60 -4.74 -8.80 4.12
CA VAL A 60 -4.00 -9.29 5.30
C VAL A 60 -3.31 -8.13 6.02
N ILE A 61 -2.61 -7.26 5.28
CA ILE A 61 -1.95 -6.06 5.85
C ILE A 61 -2.95 -5.14 6.54
N ALA A 62 -4.12 -4.92 5.92
CA ALA A 62 -5.17 -4.06 6.46
C ALA A 62 -5.79 -4.63 7.73
N LEU A 63 -6.06 -5.94 7.77
CA LEU A 63 -6.67 -6.59 8.93
C LEU A 63 -5.69 -6.73 10.09
N THR A 64 -4.39 -6.94 9.83
CA THR A 64 -3.37 -6.91 10.89
C THR A 64 -3.23 -5.49 11.46
N ALA A 65 -3.24 -4.45 10.61
CA ALA A 65 -3.25 -3.06 11.08
C ALA A 65 -4.50 -2.76 11.93
N ALA A 66 -5.68 -3.23 11.52
CA ALA A 66 -6.91 -3.07 12.29
C ALA A 66 -6.85 -3.81 13.64
N ARG A 67 -6.36 -5.06 13.65
CA ARG A 67 -6.13 -5.81 14.89
C ARG A 67 -5.23 -5.04 15.86
N ASP A 68 -4.13 -4.49 15.37
CA ASP A 68 -3.16 -3.74 16.17
C ASP A 68 -3.72 -2.41 16.69
N HIS A 69 -4.90 -1.98 16.23
CA HIS A 69 -5.67 -0.84 16.74
C HIS A 69 -6.94 -1.25 17.53
N GLY A 70 -6.98 -2.51 17.99
CA GLY A 70 -8.02 -3.05 18.86
C GLY A 70 -9.32 -3.45 18.17
N PHE A 71 -9.32 -3.59 16.84
CA PHE A 71 -10.50 -4.11 16.13
C PHE A 71 -10.54 -5.62 16.16
N LYS A 72 -11.75 -6.18 16.29
CA LYS A 72 -11.97 -7.62 16.14
C LYS A 72 -11.91 -7.98 14.67
N VAL A 73 -11.04 -8.93 14.34
CA VAL A 73 -10.87 -9.52 13.00
C VAL A 73 -10.90 -11.05 13.09
N ASP A 74 -11.14 -11.72 11.98
CA ASP A 74 -11.04 -13.18 11.86
C ASP A 74 -9.57 -13.63 11.80
N GLU A 75 -8.95 -13.80 12.96
CA GLU A 75 -7.56 -14.27 13.12
C GLU A 75 -7.30 -15.64 12.47
N GLU A 76 -8.32 -16.50 12.41
CA GLU A 76 -8.18 -17.81 11.78
C GLU A 76 -8.10 -17.67 10.26
N GLU A 77 -8.93 -16.80 9.67
CA GLU A 77 -8.84 -16.46 8.25
C GLU A 77 -7.49 -15.84 7.90
N ILE A 78 -6.99 -14.87 8.67
CA ILE A 78 -5.64 -14.29 8.47
C ILE A 78 -4.58 -15.39 8.44
N ARG A 79 -4.59 -16.30 9.43
CA ARG A 79 -3.65 -17.41 9.50
C ARG A 79 -3.75 -18.35 8.29
N LYS A 80 -4.97 -18.63 7.80
CA LYS A 80 -5.19 -19.43 6.59
C LYS A 80 -4.59 -18.76 5.35
N GLN A 81 -4.79 -17.45 5.18
CA GLN A 81 -4.26 -16.69 4.04
C GLN A 81 -2.73 -16.60 4.06
N VAL A 82 -2.14 -16.38 5.24
CA VAL A 82 -0.68 -16.38 5.43
C VAL A 82 -0.10 -17.77 5.13
N LYS A 83 -0.70 -18.84 5.66
CA LYS A 83 -0.28 -20.22 5.37
C LYS A 83 -0.42 -20.56 3.89
N PHE A 84 -1.53 -20.20 3.26
CA PHE A 84 -1.76 -20.40 1.83
C PHE A 84 -0.65 -19.73 1.00
N THR A 85 -0.27 -18.50 1.39
CA THR A 85 0.83 -17.77 0.76
C THR A 85 2.17 -18.50 0.92
N ALA A 86 2.49 -18.96 2.13
CA ALA A 86 3.71 -19.73 2.39
C ALA A 86 3.75 -21.04 1.56
N ASP A 87 2.64 -21.77 1.50
CA ASP A 87 2.52 -23.01 0.73
C ASP A 87 2.70 -22.78 -0.78
N LEU A 88 2.20 -21.68 -1.33
CA LEU A 88 2.40 -21.31 -2.73
C LEU A 88 3.85 -20.96 -3.05
N LEU A 89 4.53 -20.23 -2.16
CA LEU A 89 5.95 -19.96 -2.29
C LEU A 89 6.77 -21.25 -2.21
N ALA A 90 6.43 -22.14 -1.26
CA ALA A 90 7.10 -23.43 -1.06
C ALA A 90 6.97 -24.33 -2.30
N LYS A 91 5.80 -24.38 -2.94
CA LYS A 91 5.59 -25.08 -4.21
C LYS A 91 6.48 -24.56 -5.35
N ASN A 92 6.90 -23.30 -5.29
CA ASN A 92 7.79 -22.67 -6.28
C ASN A 92 9.26 -22.59 -5.83
N ARG A 93 9.61 -23.18 -4.68
CA ARG A 93 10.95 -23.07 -4.05
C ARG A 93 12.10 -23.40 -5.00
N GLU A 94 12.00 -24.51 -5.74
CA GLU A 94 13.04 -24.89 -6.71
C GLU A 94 13.23 -23.86 -7.83
N ARG A 95 12.16 -23.19 -8.27
CA ARG A 95 12.25 -22.14 -9.28
C ARG A 95 13.02 -20.95 -8.72
N TYR A 96 12.71 -20.56 -7.49
CA TYR A 96 13.39 -19.47 -6.80
C TYR A 96 14.88 -19.75 -6.61
N LEU A 97 15.25 -20.99 -6.20
CA LEU A 97 16.65 -21.42 -6.11
C LEU A 97 17.39 -21.39 -7.45
N LYS A 98 16.67 -21.58 -8.57
CA LYS A 98 17.21 -21.44 -9.94
C LYS A 98 17.18 -19.98 -10.45
N GLY A 99 16.89 -19.02 -9.58
CA GLY A 99 16.78 -17.60 -9.93
C GLY A 99 15.59 -17.27 -10.83
N ARG A 100 14.49 -18.02 -10.76
CA ARG A 100 13.28 -17.81 -11.55
C ARG A 100 12.06 -17.57 -10.66
N GLY A 101 11.24 -16.59 -11.01
CA GLY A 101 10.00 -16.28 -10.27
C GLY A 101 8.82 -17.17 -10.65
N GLN A 102 7.76 -17.07 -9.84
CA GLN A 102 6.42 -17.51 -10.21
C GLN A 102 5.72 -16.47 -11.09
N GLY A 103 4.46 -16.71 -11.47
CA GLY A 103 3.65 -15.73 -12.19
C GLY A 103 3.63 -14.38 -11.45
N GLY A 104 3.72 -13.27 -12.20
CA GLY A 104 3.87 -11.93 -11.61
C GLY A 104 5.27 -11.60 -11.06
N GLN A 105 6.23 -12.53 -11.15
CA GLN A 105 7.65 -12.32 -10.86
C GLN A 105 7.90 -11.65 -9.50
N VAL A 106 8.75 -10.61 -9.47
CA VAL A 106 9.18 -9.91 -8.26
C VAL A 106 8.02 -9.20 -7.56
N GLU A 107 7.07 -8.65 -8.31
CA GLU A 107 5.87 -8.02 -7.75
C GLU A 107 5.11 -9.01 -6.86
N THR A 108 4.86 -10.21 -7.38
CA THR A 108 4.18 -11.26 -6.62
C THR A 108 5.02 -11.77 -5.45
N ALA A 109 6.32 -12.00 -5.66
CA ALA A 109 7.21 -12.45 -4.58
C ALA A 109 7.29 -11.40 -3.45
N GLY A 110 7.41 -10.12 -3.78
CA GLY A 110 7.49 -9.03 -2.81
C GLY A 110 6.21 -8.87 -1.98
N TRP A 111 5.03 -8.90 -2.60
CA TRP A 111 3.77 -8.86 -1.86
C TRP A 111 3.51 -10.12 -1.04
N ALA A 112 3.91 -11.29 -1.53
CA ALA A 112 3.82 -12.54 -0.77
C ALA A 112 4.71 -12.49 0.49
N MET A 113 5.94 -12.00 0.37
CA MET A 113 6.85 -11.83 1.51
C MET A 113 6.31 -10.81 2.52
N GLN A 114 5.67 -9.72 2.07
CA GLN A 114 4.99 -8.77 2.96
C GLN A 114 3.76 -9.37 3.65
N THR A 115 3.04 -10.28 2.97
CA THR A 115 1.93 -11.03 3.59
C THR A 115 2.44 -11.94 4.71
N LEU A 116 3.57 -12.62 4.47
CA LEU A 116 4.25 -13.41 5.50
C LEU A 116 4.74 -12.55 6.67
N GLU A 117 5.27 -11.37 6.39
CA GLU A 117 5.72 -10.39 7.40
C GLU A 117 4.56 -9.95 8.30
N ALA A 118 3.43 -9.56 7.70
CA ALA A 118 2.23 -9.14 8.43
C ALA A 118 1.64 -10.28 9.30
N GLY A 119 1.79 -11.53 8.85
CA GLY A 119 1.42 -12.73 9.59
C GLY A 119 2.47 -13.23 10.59
N ASP A 120 3.50 -12.44 10.90
CA ASP A 120 4.60 -12.79 11.80
C ASP A 120 5.38 -14.07 11.44
N TRP A 121 5.31 -14.50 10.17
CA TRP A 121 5.96 -15.71 9.68
C TRP A 121 7.48 -15.59 9.81
N LYS A 122 8.10 -16.59 10.44
CA LYS A 122 9.54 -16.63 10.69
C LYS A 122 10.29 -17.07 9.43
N ARG A 123 11.56 -16.67 9.33
CA ARG A 123 12.43 -17.11 8.25
C ARG A 123 12.56 -18.64 8.25
N ASP A 124 12.38 -19.23 7.07
CA ASP A 124 12.53 -20.65 6.76
C ASP A 124 13.18 -20.84 5.38
N GLU A 125 13.39 -22.10 4.97
CA GLU A 125 13.99 -22.46 3.67
C GLU A 125 13.23 -21.89 2.46
N THR A 126 11.93 -21.66 2.58
CA THR A 126 11.10 -21.09 1.50
C THR A 126 11.40 -19.60 1.37
N THR A 127 11.36 -18.86 2.47
CA THR A 127 11.71 -17.43 2.48
C THR A 127 13.16 -17.20 2.07
N ASP A 128 14.09 -18.08 2.44
CA ASP A 128 15.49 -18.05 2.01
C ASP A 128 15.62 -18.20 0.48
N ALA A 129 14.86 -19.12 -0.12
CA ALA A 129 14.85 -19.31 -1.57
C ALA A 129 14.30 -18.08 -2.30
N VAL A 130 13.22 -17.48 -1.78
CA VAL A 130 12.66 -16.23 -2.34
C VAL A 130 13.67 -15.08 -2.22
N ALA A 131 14.34 -14.93 -1.07
CA ALA A 131 15.38 -13.92 -0.88
C ALA A 131 16.56 -14.13 -1.86
N HIS A 132 16.97 -15.38 -2.09
CA HIS A 132 17.96 -15.70 -3.13
C HIS A 132 17.49 -15.25 -4.51
N TYR A 133 16.26 -15.59 -4.91
CA TYR A 133 15.67 -15.14 -6.17
C TYR A 133 15.70 -13.62 -6.32
N LEU A 134 15.26 -12.88 -5.30
CA LEU A 134 15.24 -11.42 -5.31
C LEU A 134 16.65 -10.84 -5.52
N LEU A 135 17.70 -11.48 -5.00
CA LEU A 135 19.10 -11.06 -5.22
C LEU A 135 19.63 -11.33 -6.62
N VAL A 136 19.25 -12.46 -7.23
CA VAL A 136 19.84 -12.91 -8.50
C VAL A 136 19.02 -12.53 -9.73
N TRP A 137 17.71 -12.30 -9.57
CA TRP A 137 16.83 -11.82 -10.62
C TRP A 137 17.17 -10.37 -10.99
N GLN A 138 17.29 -10.09 -12.30
CA GLN A 138 17.65 -8.76 -12.81
C GLN A 138 18.88 -8.15 -12.10
N LYS A 139 19.83 -8.98 -11.63
CA LYS A 139 21.03 -8.52 -10.90
C LYS A 139 21.95 -7.58 -11.69
N ARG A 140 21.74 -7.50 -13.01
CA ARG A 140 22.46 -6.62 -13.94
C ARG A 140 21.79 -5.25 -14.12
N LEU A 141 20.56 -5.08 -13.63
CA LEU A 141 19.84 -3.80 -13.61
C LEU A 141 20.01 -3.13 -12.25
N GLU A 142 19.78 -1.83 -12.18
CA GLU A 142 19.88 -1.03 -10.96
C GLU A 142 18.66 -1.23 -10.03
N HIS A 143 17.53 -1.61 -10.61
CA HIS A 143 16.25 -1.79 -9.94
C HIS A 143 15.57 -3.09 -10.39
N TRP A 144 14.37 -3.36 -9.88
CA TRP A 144 13.53 -4.47 -10.34
C TRP A 144 12.40 -3.93 -11.20
N GLU A 145 12.30 -4.42 -12.43
CA GLU A 145 11.27 -3.96 -13.36
C GLU A 145 9.90 -4.50 -12.97
N ALA A 146 8.88 -3.75 -13.34
CA ALA A 146 7.49 -4.15 -13.21
C ALA A 146 7.21 -5.30 -14.20
N PRO A 147 6.28 -6.21 -13.87
CA PRO A 147 5.92 -7.28 -14.79
C PRO A 147 5.32 -6.71 -16.09
N SER A 148 5.55 -7.40 -17.21
CA SER A 148 5.00 -7.00 -18.52
C SER A 148 3.47 -7.00 -18.57
N SER A 149 2.81 -7.75 -17.69
CA SER A 149 1.36 -7.81 -17.55
C SER A 149 0.80 -6.61 -16.79
N SER A 150 0.87 -5.42 -17.41
CA SER A 150 0.47 -4.16 -16.76
C SER A 150 -1.01 -4.14 -16.37
N ARG A 151 -1.28 -3.93 -15.08
CA ARG A 151 -2.60 -3.56 -14.52
C ARG A 151 -2.42 -2.28 -13.70
N PRO A 152 -2.58 -1.10 -14.33
CA PRO A 152 -2.47 0.14 -13.59
C PRO A 152 -3.61 0.25 -12.56
N PRO A 153 -3.34 0.85 -11.39
CA PRO A 153 -2.04 1.35 -10.94
C PRO A 153 -1.13 0.27 -10.32
N THR A 154 -1.70 -0.83 -9.83
CA THR A 154 -1.04 -1.77 -8.90
C THR A 154 0.10 -2.61 -9.48
N THR A 155 0.23 -2.74 -10.80
CA THR A 155 1.28 -3.57 -11.45
C THR A 155 1.88 -2.89 -12.68
N LYS A 156 2.18 -1.60 -12.57
CA LYS A 156 2.85 -0.82 -13.63
C LYS A 156 4.19 -0.22 -13.17
N SER A 157 4.34 0.06 -11.89
CA SER A 157 5.44 0.86 -11.36
C SER A 157 6.68 0.02 -11.01
N HIS A 158 7.83 0.41 -11.56
CA HIS A 158 9.13 -0.17 -11.20
C HIS A 158 9.50 0.10 -9.74
N PHE A 159 9.04 1.22 -9.18
CA PHE A 159 9.20 1.52 -7.76
C PHE A 159 8.42 0.53 -6.89
N THR A 160 7.22 0.10 -7.30
CA THR A 160 6.45 -0.91 -6.53
C THR A 160 7.19 -2.25 -6.47
N SER A 161 7.62 -2.77 -7.61
CA SER A 161 8.41 -4.02 -7.68
C SER A 161 9.73 -3.91 -6.90
N THR A 162 10.43 -2.78 -7.01
CA THR A 162 11.67 -2.51 -6.28
C THR A 162 11.47 -2.45 -4.77
N HIS A 163 10.43 -1.74 -4.31
CA HIS A 163 10.05 -1.69 -2.89
C HIS A 163 9.76 -3.10 -2.34
N GLY A 164 8.96 -3.89 -3.06
CA GLY A 164 8.64 -5.27 -2.65
C GLY A 164 9.88 -6.16 -2.53
N ALA A 165 10.81 -6.06 -3.48
CA ALA A 165 12.08 -6.79 -3.41
C ALA A 165 12.92 -6.36 -2.20
N MET A 166 13.08 -5.05 -1.99
CA MET A 166 13.88 -4.52 -0.89
C MET A 166 13.31 -4.91 0.47
N ARG A 167 12.00 -4.78 0.67
CA ARG A 167 11.35 -5.15 1.93
C ARG A 167 11.48 -6.66 2.21
N GLY A 168 11.30 -7.50 1.20
CA GLY A 168 11.55 -8.94 1.31
C GLY A 168 12.99 -9.27 1.70
N LEU A 169 13.98 -8.59 1.10
CA LEU A 169 15.40 -8.77 1.43
C LEU A 169 15.77 -8.25 2.83
N LEU A 170 15.20 -7.12 3.27
CA LEU A 170 15.38 -6.60 4.62
C LEU A 170 14.85 -7.56 5.66
N ARG A 171 13.66 -8.14 5.42
CA ARG A 171 12.99 -8.99 6.40
C ARG A 171 13.56 -10.40 6.44
N TYR A 172 13.86 -10.99 5.30
CA TYR A 172 14.15 -12.43 5.18
C TYR A 172 15.54 -12.73 4.61
N GLY A 173 16.34 -11.71 4.25
CA GLY A 173 17.71 -11.91 3.81
C GLY A 173 18.56 -12.62 4.87
N LYS A 174 19.39 -13.56 4.43
CA LYS A 174 20.30 -14.27 5.32
C LYS A 174 21.51 -13.41 5.71
N PRO A 175 22.13 -13.63 6.88
CA PRO A 175 23.32 -12.89 7.30
C PRO A 175 24.48 -12.94 6.28
N ASP A 176 24.70 -14.09 5.63
CA ASP A 176 25.71 -14.28 4.59
C ASP A 176 25.42 -13.49 3.29
N GLN A 177 24.16 -13.10 3.07
CA GLN A 177 23.72 -12.30 1.93
C GLN A 177 23.86 -10.79 2.14
N LYS A 178 24.19 -10.32 3.36
CA LYS A 178 24.22 -8.89 3.71
C LYS A 178 25.04 -8.03 2.75
N LYS A 179 26.21 -8.53 2.31
CA LYS A 179 27.07 -7.80 1.34
C LYS A 179 26.39 -7.65 -0.03
N ALA A 180 25.70 -8.69 -0.50
CA ALA A 180 24.99 -8.66 -1.77
C ALA A 180 23.75 -7.76 -1.69
N ILE A 181 23.00 -7.81 -0.59
CA ILE A 181 21.84 -6.94 -0.32
C ILE A 181 22.28 -5.47 -0.33
N ASN A 182 23.33 -5.12 0.43
CA ASN A 182 23.86 -3.76 0.46
C ASN A 182 24.31 -3.26 -0.91
N LYS A 183 24.90 -4.13 -1.74
CA LYS A 183 25.25 -3.79 -3.12
C LYS A 183 24.00 -3.46 -3.94
N ARG A 184 22.95 -4.28 -3.88
CA ARG A 184 21.68 -4.01 -4.57
C ARG A 184 21.06 -2.69 -4.10
N PHE A 185 21.06 -2.43 -2.80
CA PHE A 185 20.45 -1.22 -2.24
C PHE A 185 21.18 0.05 -2.66
N LYS A 186 22.51 -0.02 -2.78
CA LYS A 186 23.31 1.07 -3.36
C LYS A 186 22.91 1.37 -4.80
N GLN A 187 22.73 0.33 -5.63
CA GLN A 187 22.31 0.50 -7.04
C GLN A 187 20.91 1.14 -7.12
N VAL A 188 19.97 0.68 -6.29
CA VAL A 188 18.65 1.29 -6.21
C VAL A 188 18.74 2.76 -5.82
N ARG A 189 19.56 3.09 -4.81
CA ARG A 189 19.76 4.47 -4.37
C ARG A 189 20.24 5.37 -5.50
N GLU A 190 21.23 4.93 -6.27
CA GLU A 190 21.73 5.65 -7.45
C GLU A 190 20.61 5.90 -8.46
N TRP A 191 19.82 4.86 -8.78
CA TRP A 191 18.67 4.97 -9.67
C TRP A 191 17.58 5.94 -9.18
N LEU A 192 17.27 5.97 -7.87
CA LEU A 192 16.25 6.88 -7.29
C LEU A 192 16.60 8.36 -7.44
N PHE A 193 17.89 8.69 -7.50
CA PHE A 193 18.36 10.07 -7.62
C PHE A 193 18.34 10.57 -9.06
N GLU A 194 18.34 9.66 -10.02
CA GLU A 194 18.22 9.97 -11.45
C GLU A 194 16.79 9.82 -11.98
N THR A 195 15.93 9.08 -11.26
CA THR A 195 14.59 8.71 -11.74
C THR A 195 13.49 9.31 -10.85
N PRO A 196 12.82 10.39 -11.29
CA PRO A 196 11.64 10.92 -10.61
C PRO A 196 10.42 10.00 -10.82
N GLY A 197 9.44 10.08 -9.91
CA GLY A 197 8.17 9.36 -10.05
C GLY A 197 7.21 10.10 -10.98
N ALA A 198 6.65 9.39 -11.97
CA ALA A 198 5.81 9.98 -13.00
C ALA A 198 4.34 10.16 -12.55
N ASP A 199 3.81 9.20 -11.80
CA ASP A 199 2.45 9.22 -11.30
C ASP A 199 2.39 8.99 -9.77
N THR A 200 1.18 8.96 -9.19
CA THR A 200 1.02 8.83 -7.74
C THR A 200 1.56 7.50 -7.23
N GLN A 201 1.41 6.41 -7.99
CA GLN A 201 1.95 5.10 -7.60
C GLN A 201 3.48 5.16 -7.51
N ASP A 202 4.14 5.75 -8.50
CA ASP A 202 5.60 5.92 -8.47
C ASP A 202 6.04 6.78 -7.29
N ARG A 203 5.37 7.91 -7.04
CA ARG A 203 5.72 8.84 -5.95
C ARG A 203 5.55 8.18 -4.57
N VAL A 204 4.49 7.40 -4.38
CA VAL A 204 4.23 6.59 -3.17
C VAL A 204 5.36 5.61 -2.89
N PHE A 205 5.69 4.75 -3.86
CA PHE A 205 6.69 3.72 -3.63
C PHE A 205 8.12 4.26 -3.64
N ARG A 206 8.39 5.34 -4.39
CA ARG A 206 9.67 6.08 -4.30
C ARG A 206 9.88 6.62 -2.88
N LEU A 207 8.86 7.22 -2.27
CA LEU A 207 8.93 7.73 -0.89
C LEU A 207 9.22 6.58 0.09
N GLN A 208 8.52 5.45 -0.03
CA GLN A 208 8.76 4.29 0.84
C GLN A 208 10.16 3.70 0.67
N ILE A 209 10.68 3.60 -0.56
CA ILE A 209 12.06 3.11 -0.77
C ILE A 209 13.09 4.05 -0.11
N LEU A 210 12.92 5.37 -0.24
CA LEU A 210 13.82 6.33 0.42
C LEU A 210 13.79 6.18 1.94
N ALA A 211 12.62 5.90 2.52
CA ALA A 211 12.49 5.59 3.94
C ALA A 211 13.23 4.28 4.32
N LEU A 212 13.10 3.21 3.52
CA LEU A 212 13.84 1.96 3.74
C LEU A 212 15.36 2.13 3.66
N LEU A 213 15.84 3.12 2.89
CA LEU A 213 17.26 3.46 2.77
C LEU A 213 17.74 4.45 3.84
N ASN A 214 16.85 4.95 4.70
CA ASN A 214 17.12 6.02 5.68
C ASN A 214 17.64 7.32 5.04
N GLU A 215 17.17 7.67 3.84
CA GLU A 215 17.53 8.94 3.17
C GLU A 215 16.65 10.10 3.67
N THR A 216 16.75 10.47 4.95
CA THR A 216 15.83 11.39 5.65
C THR A 216 15.57 12.72 4.92
N ASN A 217 16.62 13.33 4.34
CA ASN A 217 16.48 14.58 3.60
C ASN A 217 15.65 14.40 2.31
N GLU A 218 15.87 13.29 1.59
CA GLU A 218 15.14 12.97 0.38
C GLU A 218 13.72 12.48 0.67
N VAL A 219 13.50 11.80 1.80
CA VAL A 219 12.15 11.51 2.32
C VAL A 219 11.38 12.82 2.51
N THR A 220 11.95 13.79 3.22
CA THR A 220 11.33 15.10 3.44
C THR A 220 11.02 15.81 2.12
N ARG A 221 11.96 15.82 1.18
CA ARG A 221 11.78 16.44 -0.14
C ARG A 221 10.70 15.75 -0.96
N THR A 222 10.69 14.42 -0.98
CA THR A 222 9.76 13.61 -1.76
C THR A 222 8.35 13.66 -1.18
N ALA A 223 8.21 13.67 0.15
CA ALA A 223 6.94 13.88 0.83
C ALA A 223 6.33 15.23 0.42
N LYS A 224 7.11 16.31 0.38
CA LYS A 224 6.65 17.62 -0.11
C LYS A 224 6.18 17.59 -1.56
N VAL A 225 6.84 16.84 -2.44
CA VAL A 225 6.41 16.68 -3.84
C VAL A 225 5.06 15.96 -3.91
N LEU A 226 4.89 14.86 -3.18
CA LEU A 226 3.62 14.12 -3.15
C LEU A 226 2.50 14.97 -2.53
N LEU A 227 2.78 15.73 -1.46
CA LEU A 227 1.83 16.65 -0.83
C LEU A 227 1.31 17.73 -1.77
N LYS A 228 2.18 18.29 -2.63
CA LYS A 228 1.77 19.28 -3.65
C LYS A 228 0.78 18.75 -4.68
N THR A 229 0.60 17.43 -4.76
CA THR A 229 -0.38 16.79 -5.65
C THR A 229 -1.72 16.49 -4.98
N GLN A 230 -1.86 16.80 -3.67
CA GLN A 230 -3.17 16.74 -3.00
C GLN A 230 -4.10 17.76 -3.63
N ARG A 231 -5.32 17.35 -3.95
CA ARG A 231 -6.33 18.20 -4.58
C ARG A 231 -7.16 18.96 -3.56
N GLU A 232 -7.98 19.89 -4.04
CA GLU A 232 -8.86 20.73 -3.21
C GLU A 232 -9.87 19.91 -2.39
N ASP A 233 -10.31 18.76 -2.91
CA ASP A 233 -11.19 17.81 -2.22
C ASP A 233 -10.50 16.99 -1.11
N GLY A 234 -9.17 17.12 -0.96
CA GLY A 234 -8.36 16.41 0.02
C GLY A 234 -7.81 15.08 -0.48
N GLY A 235 -8.24 14.62 -1.65
CA GLY A 235 -7.79 13.37 -2.25
C GLY A 235 -6.54 13.52 -3.13
N TRP A 236 -6.09 12.37 -3.62
CA TRP A 236 -5.10 12.23 -4.68
C TRP A 236 -5.71 11.45 -5.83
N ALA A 237 -5.30 11.80 -7.06
CA ALA A 237 -5.64 11.06 -8.27
C ALA A 237 -4.53 10.07 -8.63
N GLN A 238 -4.87 9.01 -9.36
CA GLN A 238 -3.86 8.06 -9.87
C GLN A 238 -2.90 8.71 -10.88
N THR A 239 -3.42 9.55 -11.77
CA THR A 239 -2.65 10.35 -12.75
C THR A 239 -3.15 11.79 -12.74
N GLU A 240 -2.42 12.69 -13.41
CA GLU A 240 -2.72 14.12 -13.39
C GLU A 240 -4.07 14.45 -14.05
N GLU A 241 -4.51 13.65 -15.01
CA GLU A 241 -5.73 13.84 -15.80
C GLU A 241 -6.99 13.21 -15.19
N MET A 242 -6.84 12.37 -14.16
CA MET A 242 -7.97 11.68 -13.52
C MET A 242 -8.60 12.55 -12.43
N GLU A 243 -9.71 12.12 -11.83
CA GLU A 243 -10.19 12.67 -10.55
C GLU A 243 -9.50 12.01 -9.35
N SER A 244 -9.62 12.61 -8.16
CA SER A 244 -9.22 11.94 -6.91
C SER A 244 -9.95 10.61 -6.76
N ASP A 245 -9.26 9.59 -6.27
CA ASP A 245 -9.89 8.30 -5.94
C ASP A 245 -9.35 7.71 -4.64
N SER A 246 -10.10 6.76 -4.08
CA SER A 246 -9.78 6.18 -2.79
C SER A 246 -8.51 5.33 -2.79
N TYR A 247 -8.10 4.76 -3.93
CA TYR A 247 -6.86 3.99 -4.00
C TYR A 247 -5.64 4.90 -3.91
N ALA A 248 -5.58 5.94 -4.77
CA ALA A 248 -4.49 6.89 -4.79
C ALA A 248 -4.42 7.70 -3.49
N THR A 249 -5.56 8.13 -2.96
CA THR A 249 -5.64 8.86 -1.69
C THR A 249 -5.12 8.02 -0.53
N ALA A 250 -5.62 6.78 -0.38
CA ALA A 250 -5.23 5.94 0.74
C ALA A 250 -3.76 5.50 0.70
N THR A 251 -3.24 5.18 -0.48
CA THR A 251 -1.81 4.82 -0.64
C THR A 251 -0.88 6.01 -0.41
N ALA A 252 -1.27 7.22 -0.84
CA ALA A 252 -0.55 8.45 -0.54
C ALA A 252 -0.50 8.74 0.97
N LEU A 253 -1.65 8.67 1.66
CA LEU A 253 -1.72 8.88 3.11
C LEU A 253 -0.87 7.86 3.88
N ALA A 254 -0.99 6.57 3.54
CA ALA A 254 -0.21 5.52 4.18
C ALA A 254 1.30 5.75 4.01
N ALA A 255 1.77 6.04 2.79
CA ALA A 255 3.18 6.27 2.53
C ALA A 255 3.70 7.55 3.18
N LEU A 256 2.94 8.65 3.14
CA LEU A 256 3.32 9.90 3.79
C LEU A 256 3.46 9.72 5.31
N ASN A 257 2.53 9.02 5.94
CA ASN A 257 2.58 8.80 7.39
C ASN A 257 3.70 7.82 7.79
N GLN A 258 3.78 6.65 7.15
CA GLN A 258 4.77 5.63 7.48
C GLN A 258 6.21 6.06 7.20
N ALA A 259 6.43 6.93 6.21
CA ALA A 259 7.74 7.50 5.93
C ALA A 259 8.10 8.68 6.85
N GLY A 260 7.19 9.10 7.75
CA GLY A 260 7.38 10.28 8.62
C GLY A 260 7.26 11.62 7.89
N GLY A 261 6.65 11.64 6.70
CA GLY A 261 6.36 12.86 5.93
C GLY A 261 5.10 13.59 6.40
N LEU A 262 4.19 12.90 7.10
CA LEU A 262 3.02 13.45 7.77
C LEU A 262 2.77 12.76 9.12
N THR A 263 2.20 13.49 10.05
CA THR A 263 1.58 12.98 11.27
C THR A 263 0.06 12.99 11.12
N LYS A 264 -0.66 12.28 12.00
CA LYS A 264 -2.13 12.28 12.04
C LYS A 264 -2.74 13.66 12.32
N ASP A 265 -1.93 14.59 12.84
CA ASP A 265 -2.37 15.93 13.25
C ASP A 265 -2.19 16.98 12.16
N ASP A 266 -1.49 16.65 11.07
CA ASP A 266 -1.33 17.54 9.93
C ASP A 266 -2.64 17.72 9.15
N SER A 267 -2.95 18.96 8.76
CA SER A 267 -4.18 19.32 8.04
C SER A 267 -4.33 18.55 6.72
N ALA A 268 -3.22 18.35 5.99
CA ALA A 268 -3.20 17.55 4.76
C ALA A 268 -3.61 16.09 5.01
N PHE A 269 -3.17 15.49 6.13
CA PHE A 269 -3.54 14.14 6.50
C PHE A 269 -5.04 14.05 6.81
N ARG A 270 -5.54 14.95 7.67
CA ARG A 270 -6.96 15.02 8.07
C ARG A 270 -7.90 15.20 6.88
N ARG A 271 -7.51 16.06 5.91
CA ARG A 271 -8.28 16.25 4.68
C ARG A 271 -8.36 14.98 3.82
N GLY A 272 -7.26 14.24 3.71
CA GLY A 272 -7.29 12.95 3.01
C GLY A 272 -8.11 11.89 3.73
N ILE A 273 -8.08 11.85 5.06
CA ILE A 273 -8.97 10.99 5.86
C ILE A 273 -10.44 11.37 5.63
N GLN A 274 -10.77 12.66 5.64
CA GLN A 274 -12.13 13.13 5.35
C GLN A 274 -12.58 12.74 3.93
N PHE A 275 -11.70 12.84 2.93
CA PHE A 275 -11.97 12.35 1.57
C PHE A 275 -12.36 10.87 1.59
N LEU A 276 -11.58 10.02 2.28
CA LEU A 276 -11.87 8.59 2.38
C LEU A 276 -13.21 8.32 3.07
N LEU A 277 -13.53 9.04 4.14
CA LEU A 277 -14.83 8.89 4.81
C LEU A 277 -16.01 9.30 3.92
N ASN A 278 -15.86 10.39 3.16
CA ASN A 278 -16.89 10.85 2.22
C ASN A 278 -17.06 9.89 1.04
N ALA A 279 -15.98 9.23 0.61
CA ALA A 279 -15.99 8.29 -0.50
C ALA A 279 -16.48 6.88 -0.12
N GLN A 280 -16.61 6.57 1.19
CA GLN A 280 -17.08 5.26 1.62
C GLN A 280 -18.57 5.08 1.30
N LEU A 281 -18.91 3.96 0.68
CA LEU A 281 -20.29 3.60 0.37
C LEU A 281 -21.04 3.08 1.61
N PRO A 282 -22.39 3.06 1.60
CA PRO A 282 -23.18 2.63 2.76
C PRO A 282 -22.81 1.23 3.30
N ASP A 283 -22.41 0.32 2.40
CA ASP A 283 -21.99 -1.05 2.71
C ASP A 283 -20.58 -1.15 3.32
N GLY A 284 -19.81 -0.06 3.37
CA GLY A 284 -18.45 0.00 3.89
C GLY A 284 -17.35 -0.09 2.83
N SER A 285 -17.70 -0.31 1.57
CA SER A 285 -16.73 -0.44 0.49
C SER A 285 -16.30 0.91 -0.08
N TRP A 286 -15.17 0.91 -0.78
CA TRP A 286 -14.76 1.99 -1.68
C TRP A 286 -14.74 1.48 -3.10
N HIS A 287 -15.42 2.18 -4.01
CA HIS A 287 -15.44 1.83 -5.43
C HIS A 287 -14.35 2.61 -6.18
N VAL A 288 -13.51 1.89 -6.91
CA VAL A 288 -12.56 2.47 -7.86
C VAL A 288 -12.75 1.79 -9.21
N LYS A 289 -12.95 2.57 -10.27
CA LYS A 289 -13.11 2.02 -11.61
C LYS A 289 -11.79 1.48 -12.15
N THR A 290 -11.78 0.25 -12.66
CA THR A 290 -10.57 -0.35 -13.21
C THR A 290 -10.15 0.30 -14.52
N ARG A 291 -8.83 0.47 -14.68
CA ARG A 291 -8.18 0.86 -15.94
C ARG A 291 -7.42 -0.30 -16.58
N ALA A 292 -7.37 -1.44 -15.90
CA ALA A 292 -6.64 -2.60 -16.38
C ALA A 292 -7.39 -3.30 -17.52
N LYS A 293 -6.66 -3.67 -18.57
CA LYS A 293 -7.22 -4.54 -19.62
C LYS A 293 -7.27 -5.98 -19.10
N PRO A 294 -8.44 -6.64 -19.10
CA PRO A 294 -8.56 -8.00 -18.59
C PRO A 294 -7.81 -8.99 -19.48
N PHE A 295 -7.09 -9.92 -18.88
CA PHE A 295 -6.47 -11.06 -19.57
C PHE A 295 -6.62 -12.39 -18.82
N GLN A 296 -7.14 -12.35 -17.59
CA GLN A 296 -7.51 -13.53 -16.81
C GLN A 296 -9.02 -13.69 -16.85
N THR A 297 -9.49 -14.94 -16.77
CA THR A 297 -10.91 -15.24 -16.61
C THR A 297 -11.47 -14.51 -15.38
N TYR A 298 -12.59 -13.84 -15.58
CA TYR A 298 -13.29 -13.16 -14.50
C TYR A 298 -13.82 -14.17 -13.47
N TYR A 299 -13.90 -13.76 -12.21
CA TYR A 299 -14.56 -14.48 -11.13
C TYR A 299 -15.02 -13.46 -10.08
N GLU A 300 -16.04 -13.82 -9.30
CA GLU A 300 -16.48 -13.01 -8.15
C GLU A 300 -15.63 -13.38 -6.94
N SER A 301 -14.93 -12.38 -6.39
CA SER A 301 -14.04 -12.53 -5.23
C SER A 301 -14.77 -12.35 -3.89
N GLY A 302 -16.07 -12.06 -3.88
CA GLY A 302 -16.83 -11.78 -2.66
C GLY A 302 -16.71 -10.34 -2.14
N TYR A 303 -15.94 -9.48 -2.82
CA TYR A 303 -15.96 -8.03 -2.65
C TYR A 303 -16.90 -7.40 -3.69
N PRO A 304 -17.65 -6.31 -3.37
CA PRO A 304 -18.57 -5.67 -4.33
C PRO A 304 -17.87 -5.07 -5.55
N HIS A 305 -18.66 -4.52 -6.48
CA HIS A 305 -18.24 -3.75 -7.68
C HIS A 305 -17.89 -4.56 -8.93
N GLY A 306 -18.25 -5.84 -8.98
CA GLY A 306 -18.15 -6.66 -10.19
C GLY A 306 -16.75 -6.61 -10.82
N LYS A 307 -16.62 -6.14 -12.07
CA LYS A 307 -15.31 -6.05 -12.75
C LYS A 307 -14.30 -5.12 -12.07
N ASP A 308 -14.77 -4.18 -11.26
CA ASP A 308 -13.95 -3.22 -10.53
C ASP A 308 -13.51 -3.74 -9.16
N GLN A 309 -14.00 -4.92 -8.74
CA GLN A 309 -13.79 -5.44 -7.39
C GLN A 309 -12.31 -5.57 -7.02
N PHE A 310 -11.42 -5.91 -7.97
CA PHE A 310 -10.00 -6.15 -7.69
C PHE A 310 -9.22 -4.88 -7.33
N ILE A 311 -9.50 -3.75 -7.99
CA ILE A 311 -8.92 -2.47 -7.60
C ILE A 311 -9.67 -1.87 -6.41
N SER A 312 -10.98 -2.12 -6.31
CA SER A 312 -11.83 -1.63 -5.22
C SER A 312 -11.50 -2.26 -3.87
N ILE A 313 -11.18 -3.57 -3.83
CA ILE A 313 -10.68 -4.22 -2.60
C ILE A 313 -9.29 -3.70 -2.23
N SER A 314 -8.45 -3.41 -3.23
CA SER A 314 -7.14 -2.79 -2.99
C SER A 314 -7.32 -1.40 -2.37
N ALA A 315 -8.27 -0.61 -2.87
CA ALA A 315 -8.63 0.69 -2.31
C ALA A 315 -9.16 0.56 -0.88
N GLY A 316 -10.08 -0.38 -0.63
CA GLY A 316 -10.64 -0.61 0.70
C GLY A 316 -9.61 -1.07 1.73
N ALA A 317 -8.67 -1.93 1.32
CA ALA A 317 -7.57 -2.36 2.17
C ALA A 317 -6.65 -1.18 2.55
N TRP A 318 -6.18 -0.41 1.56
CA TRP A 318 -5.34 0.77 1.84
C TRP A 318 -6.10 1.85 2.61
N ALA A 319 -7.38 2.07 2.33
CA ALA A 319 -8.21 3.00 3.09
C ALA A 319 -8.32 2.58 4.55
N THR A 320 -8.51 1.29 4.81
CA THR A 320 -8.49 0.73 6.18
C THR A 320 -7.16 0.98 6.86
N VAL A 321 -6.02 0.77 6.18
CA VAL A 321 -4.69 1.08 6.73
C VAL A 321 -4.58 2.57 7.06
N ALA A 322 -4.92 3.47 6.13
CA ALA A 322 -4.84 4.92 6.34
C ALA A 322 -5.74 5.39 7.51
N LEU A 323 -6.94 4.83 7.61
CA LEU A 323 -7.86 5.10 8.72
C LEU A 323 -7.32 4.59 10.06
N CYS A 324 -6.64 3.44 10.10
CA CYS A 324 -5.96 2.97 11.32
C CYS A 324 -4.87 3.95 11.75
N LEU A 325 -4.05 4.45 10.82
CA LEU A 325 -3.00 5.44 11.09
C LEU A 325 -3.53 6.80 11.60
N ALA A 326 -4.83 7.07 11.42
CA ALA A 326 -5.50 8.25 11.97
C ALA A 326 -5.92 8.08 13.44
N LEU A 327 -5.97 6.84 13.94
CA LEU A 327 -6.32 6.52 15.33
C LEU A 327 -5.06 6.52 16.21
N PRO A 328 -5.19 6.74 17.53
CA PRO A 328 -4.13 6.42 18.45
C PRO A 328 -3.88 4.91 18.48
N GLU A 329 -2.62 4.50 18.61
CA GLU A 329 -2.26 3.10 18.85
C GLU A 329 -2.96 2.59 20.12
N SER A 330 -3.48 1.36 20.09
CA SER A 330 -3.96 0.72 21.32
C SER A 330 -2.76 0.34 22.18
N LYS A 331 -2.77 0.77 23.45
CA LYS A 331 -1.78 0.39 24.46
C LYS A 331 -1.79 -1.10 24.77
#